data_AF-A0A0Q9U5M3-F1
#
_entry.id   AF-A0A0Q9U5M3-F1
#
_cell.length_a   1.000
_cell.length_b   1.000
_cell.length_c   1.000
_cell.angle_alpha   90.00
_cell.angle_beta   90.00
_cell.angle_gamma   90.00
#
_symmetry.space_group_name_H-M   'P 1'
#
loop_
_entity.id
_entity.type
_entity.pdbx_description
1 polymer ?
#
loop_
_entity_poly.entity_id
_entity_poly.type
_entity_poly.pdbx_seq_one_letter_code
_entity_poly.pdbx_strand_id
1 'polypeptide(L)'
;MLVAAGALSGCVQPVRHPPAAPAATTVVVTGCPPLVVTPVQRALIDFTDFVVHDGVTYSSRPDRPQALAPAQLGPEVFRVSCTYSSLNELTQSELPEATEHSAGFIPARSPVFELKGWSTACRLAAQHDGRWYVYLATVDTPDASRVKECALDPGRWTQDERS
;
A
#
# COMPACT_ATOMS: atom_id res chain seq x y z
N MET A 1 71.91 24.02 -41.63
CA MET A 1 71.27 22.77 -41.19
C MET A 1 70.23 23.15 -40.14
N LEU A 2 68.94 23.14 -40.50
CA LEU A 2 67.86 23.44 -39.55
C LEU A 2 67.50 22.17 -38.77
N VAL A 3 67.41 22.27 -37.44
CA VAL A 3 66.85 21.21 -36.59
C VAL A 3 65.44 21.63 -36.19
N ALA A 4 64.45 20.86 -36.64
CA ALA A 4 63.04 21.09 -36.37
C ALA A 4 62.67 20.68 -34.94
N ALA A 5 61.86 21.52 -34.29
CA ALA A 5 61.29 21.29 -32.97
C ALA A 5 60.17 20.23 -33.01
N GLY A 6 60.21 19.27 -32.09
CA GLY A 6 59.10 18.34 -31.83
C GLY A 6 58.45 18.69 -30.50
N ALA A 7 57.36 19.45 -30.52
CA ALA A 7 56.51 19.67 -29.36
C ALA A 7 55.57 18.45 -29.20
N LEU A 8 55.80 17.64 -28.15
CA LEU A 8 54.87 16.60 -27.75
C LEU A 8 53.70 17.25 -26.99
N SER A 9 52.69 17.73 -27.71
CA SER A 9 51.39 18.03 -27.11
C SER A 9 50.70 16.72 -26.75
N GLY A 10 50.90 16.27 -25.50
CA GLY A 10 50.13 15.19 -24.92
C GLY A 10 48.66 15.59 -24.81
N CYS A 11 47.79 14.87 -25.50
CA CYS A 11 46.35 14.96 -25.30
C CYS A 11 46.03 14.46 -23.88
N VAL A 12 45.92 15.38 -22.91
CA VAL A 12 45.27 15.07 -21.64
C VAL A 12 43.79 14.90 -21.95
N GLN A 13 43.35 13.66 -22.14
CA GLN A 13 41.93 13.37 -22.23
C GLN A 13 41.31 13.72 -20.87
N PRO A 14 40.30 14.59 -20.81
CA PRO A 14 39.56 14.80 -19.57
C PRO A 14 38.94 13.45 -19.18
N VAL A 15 39.33 12.93 -18.02
CA VAL A 15 38.70 11.76 -17.41
C VAL A 15 37.23 12.11 -17.23
N ARG A 16 36.37 11.59 -18.12
CA ARG A 16 34.93 11.65 -17.94
C ARG A 16 34.59 10.75 -16.76
N HIS A 17 34.46 11.35 -15.58
CA HIS A 17 33.84 10.66 -14.46
C HIS A 17 32.40 10.35 -14.90
N PRO A 18 31.95 9.08 -14.84
CA PRO A 18 30.53 8.80 -15.00
C PRO A 18 29.77 9.64 -13.98
N PRO A 19 28.62 10.25 -14.35
CA PRO A 19 27.80 10.97 -13.40
C PRO A 19 27.51 10.05 -12.22
N ALA A 20 27.77 10.52 -10.99
CA ALA A 20 27.47 9.76 -9.79
C ALA A 20 26.00 9.35 -9.84
N ALA A 21 25.74 8.05 -9.79
CA ALA A 21 24.37 7.55 -9.71
C ALA A 21 23.71 8.20 -8.48
N PRO A 22 22.46 8.67 -8.58
CA PRO A 22 21.76 9.21 -7.43
C PRO A 22 21.73 8.16 -6.32
N ALA A 23 22.21 8.51 -5.13
CA ALA A 23 22.26 7.58 -4.01
C ALA A 23 20.84 7.25 -3.52
N ALA A 24 20.64 5.98 -3.13
CA ALA A 24 19.43 5.57 -2.45
C ALA A 24 19.30 6.31 -1.11
N THR A 25 18.08 6.71 -0.75
CA THR A 25 17.78 7.40 0.52
C THR A 25 16.74 6.61 1.30
N THR A 26 16.93 6.45 2.60
CA THR A 26 15.92 5.84 3.48
C THR A 26 14.93 6.89 3.96
N VAL A 27 13.64 6.68 3.69
CA VAL A 27 12.54 7.49 4.20
C VAL A 27 11.91 6.75 5.38
N VAL A 28 11.72 7.48 6.49
CA VAL A 28 11.10 6.95 7.70
C VAL A 28 9.87 7.81 8.02
N VAL A 29 8.69 7.18 7.95
CA VAL A 29 7.42 7.78 8.35
C VAL A 29 6.94 7.06 9.60
N THR A 30 6.53 7.80 10.63
CA THR A 30 6.08 7.21 11.90
C THR A 30 4.92 6.25 11.65
N GLY A 31 5.06 5.01 12.13
CA GLY A 31 4.05 3.96 11.97
C GLY A 31 4.14 3.17 10.67
N CYS A 32 4.95 3.63 9.70
CA CYS A 32 5.22 2.91 8.46
C CYS A 32 6.53 2.11 8.52
N PRO A 33 6.64 1.01 7.75
CA PRO A 33 7.92 0.37 7.51
C PRO A 33 8.91 1.35 6.86
N PRO A 34 10.21 1.28 7.19
CA PRO A 34 11.24 2.07 6.51
C PRO A 34 11.27 1.76 5.01
N LEU A 35 11.37 2.81 4.19
CA LEU A 35 11.41 2.67 2.73
C LEU A 35 12.75 3.13 2.17
N VAL A 36 13.32 2.37 1.24
CA VAL A 36 14.49 2.78 0.46
C VAL A 36 14.03 3.35 -0.88
N VAL A 37 14.31 4.63 -1.10
CA VAL A 37 13.97 5.37 -2.33
C VAL A 37 15.19 5.46 -3.23
N THR A 38 15.09 4.91 -4.44
CA THR A 38 16.09 5.03 -5.51
C THR A 38 15.64 6.08 -6.53
N PRO A 39 16.32 7.24 -6.67
CA PRO A 39 15.78 8.40 -7.40
C PRO A 39 15.49 8.21 -8.91
N VAL A 40 15.98 7.13 -9.52
CA VAL A 40 15.77 6.81 -10.95
C VAL A 40 14.64 5.81 -11.19
N GLN A 41 14.03 5.25 -10.15
CA GLN A 41 13.02 4.21 -10.26
C GLN A 41 11.70 4.72 -9.67
N ARG A 42 10.84 5.27 -10.55
CA ARG A 42 9.48 5.64 -10.17
C ARG A 42 8.55 4.46 -10.38
N ALA A 43 7.78 4.13 -9.37
CA ALA A 43 6.73 3.12 -9.47
C ALA A 43 5.36 3.80 -9.66
N LEU A 44 4.58 3.29 -10.61
CA LEU A 44 3.15 3.58 -10.71
C LEU A 44 2.42 2.44 -9.99
N ILE A 45 2.04 2.68 -8.74
CA ILE A 45 1.36 1.67 -7.93
C ILE A 45 -0.15 1.90 -8.01
N ASP A 46 -0.86 0.86 -8.46
CA ASP A 46 -2.31 0.78 -8.38
C ASP A 46 -2.70 0.05 -7.10
N PHE A 47 -3.35 0.76 -6.18
CA PHE A 47 -3.72 0.23 -4.87
C PHE A 47 -5.16 -0.26 -4.90
N THR A 48 -5.37 -1.50 -4.47
CA THR A 48 -6.66 -1.90 -3.89
C THR A 48 -6.83 -1.22 -2.53
N ASP A 49 -8.06 -0.94 -2.14
CA ASP A 49 -8.33 -0.50 -0.76
C ASP A 49 -8.20 -1.71 0.17
N PHE A 50 -7.34 -1.59 1.19
CA PHE A 50 -7.02 -2.69 2.10
C PHE A 50 -6.77 -2.20 3.53
N VAL A 51 -6.87 -3.14 4.47
CA VAL A 51 -6.28 -3.08 5.81
C VAL A 51 -5.62 -4.42 6.15
N VAL A 52 -4.60 -4.40 7.00
CA VAL A 52 -3.98 -5.61 7.56
C VAL A 52 -4.27 -5.69 9.04
N HIS A 53 -4.84 -6.80 9.49
CA HIS A 53 -5.08 -7.07 10.91
C HIS A 53 -4.97 -8.55 11.26
N ASP A 54 -4.29 -8.89 12.34
CA ASP A 54 -4.00 -10.26 12.80
C ASP A 54 -3.39 -11.13 11.69
N GLY A 55 -2.49 -10.54 10.89
CA GLY A 55 -1.86 -11.22 9.75
C GLY A 55 -2.81 -11.54 8.59
N VAL A 56 -4.03 -10.99 8.60
CA VAL A 56 -5.02 -11.14 7.52
C VAL A 56 -5.14 -9.81 6.79
N THR A 57 -5.04 -9.87 5.47
CA THR A 57 -5.43 -8.75 4.60
C THR A 57 -6.94 -8.74 4.46
N TYR A 58 -7.54 -7.56 4.57
CA TYR A 58 -8.93 -7.33 4.26
C TYR A 58 -9.00 -6.31 3.15
N SER A 59 -9.83 -6.55 2.15
CA SER A 59 -9.97 -5.64 1.01
C SER A 59 -11.37 -5.05 0.94
N SER A 60 -11.45 -3.80 0.49
CA SER A 60 -12.71 -3.16 0.13
C SER A 60 -12.67 -2.70 -1.33
N ARG A 61 -13.86 -2.40 -1.85
CA ARG A 61 -14.00 -1.79 -3.18
C ARG A 61 -14.18 -0.28 -2.98
N PRO A 62 -13.23 0.55 -3.40
CA PRO A 62 -13.30 2.00 -3.18
C PRO A 62 -14.50 2.66 -3.89
N ASP A 63 -15.01 2.04 -4.97
CA ASP A 63 -16.21 2.45 -5.70
C ASP A 63 -17.52 2.06 -5.00
N ARG A 64 -17.47 1.30 -3.89
CA ARG A 64 -18.66 0.79 -3.18
C ARG A 64 -18.68 1.13 -1.70
N PRO A 65 -18.80 2.43 -1.34
CA PRO A 65 -19.06 2.80 0.03
C PRO A 65 -20.41 2.22 0.50
N GLN A 66 -20.50 1.93 1.78
CA GLN A 66 -21.68 1.43 2.45
C GLN A 66 -22.33 2.53 3.29
N ALA A 67 -23.66 2.55 3.35
CA ALA A 67 -24.38 3.37 4.31
C ALA A 67 -24.42 2.61 5.65
N LEU A 68 -23.44 2.85 6.52
CA LEU A 68 -23.42 2.30 7.88
C LEU A 68 -23.88 3.34 8.90
N ALA A 69 -24.86 2.98 9.72
CA ALA A 69 -25.26 3.73 10.90
C ALA A 69 -24.34 3.37 12.09
N PRO A 70 -24.09 4.30 13.03
CA PRO A 70 -23.29 4.01 14.22
C PRO A 70 -23.77 2.78 15.02
N ALA A 71 -25.08 2.52 15.01
CA ALA A 71 -25.66 1.36 15.69
C ALA A 71 -25.18 0.02 15.12
N GLN A 72 -24.69 -0.03 13.88
CA GLN A 72 -24.16 -1.24 13.21
C GLN A 72 -22.68 -1.48 13.52
N LEU A 73 -21.98 -0.52 14.12
CA LEU A 73 -20.58 -0.63 14.51
C LEU A 73 -20.48 -1.21 15.93
N GLY A 74 -19.47 -2.04 16.14
CA GLY A 74 -19.03 -2.48 17.46
C GLY A 74 -17.86 -1.62 17.98
N PRO A 75 -17.11 -2.14 18.97
CA PRO A 75 -15.89 -1.51 19.47
C PRO A 75 -14.83 -1.24 18.40
N GLU A 76 -13.91 -0.32 18.72
CA GLU A 76 -12.66 -0.13 17.97
C GLU A 76 -11.79 -1.38 18.15
N VAL A 77 -11.31 -1.93 17.03
CA VAL A 77 -10.41 -3.10 16.99
C VAL A 77 -8.96 -2.64 17.02
N PHE A 78 -8.61 -1.69 16.14
CA PHE A 78 -7.28 -1.10 16.08
C PHE A 78 -7.31 0.30 15.44
N ARG A 79 -6.14 0.95 15.43
CA ARG A 79 -5.90 2.19 14.67
C ARG A 79 -4.84 1.99 13.62
N VAL A 80 -5.07 2.57 12.45
CA VAL A 80 -4.14 2.50 11.33
C VAL A 80 -2.78 3.05 11.74
N SER A 81 -1.72 2.27 11.52
CA SER A 81 -0.33 2.65 11.77
C SER A 81 0.26 3.41 10.59
N CYS A 82 0.04 2.90 9.37
CA CYS A 82 0.58 3.43 8.13
C CYS A 82 -0.48 3.53 7.03
N THR A 83 -0.46 4.63 6.28
CA THR A 83 -1.27 4.81 5.07
C THR A 83 -0.37 4.74 3.84
N TYR A 84 -0.58 3.71 3.01
CA TYR A 84 0.29 3.40 1.87
C TYR A 84 0.13 4.39 0.72
N SER A 85 -1.08 4.91 0.48
CA SER A 85 -1.30 5.97 -0.51
C SER A 85 -0.49 7.23 -0.18
N SER A 86 -0.50 7.69 1.07
CA SER A 86 0.32 8.82 1.51
C SER A 86 1.83 8.54 1.42
N LEU A 87 2.26 7.31 1.73
CA LEU A 87 3.65 6.90 1.58
C LEU A 87 4.07 6.92 0.10
N ASN A 88 3.20 6.46 -0.80
CA ASN A 88 3.44 6.51 -2.24
C ASN A 88 3.48 7.94 -2.78
N GLU A 89 2.58 8.82 -2.33
CA GLU A 89 2.60 10.24 -2.70
C GLU A 89 3.92 10.92 -2.32
N LEU A 90 4.45 10.58 -1.14
CA LEU A 90 5.71 11.12 -0.65
C LEU A 90 6.94 10.61 -1.43
N THR A 91 6.91 9.35 -1.86
CA THR A 91 8.13 8.63 -2.25
C THR A 91 8.17 8.19 -3.70
N GLN A 92 7.01 7.99 -4.32
CA GLN A 92 6.82 7.52 -5.71
C GLN A 92 7.69 6.30 -6.07
N SER A 93 7.95 5.44 -5.09
CA SER A 93 8.88 4.30 -5.17
C SER A 93 8.13 2.99 -4.95
N GLU A 94 8.76 1.86 -5.28
CA GLU A 94 8.25 0.55 -4.89
C GLU A 94 8.06 0.50 -3.37
N LEU A 95 6.88 0.10 -2.92
CA LEU A 95 6.56 0.05 -1.49
C LEU A 95 6.91 -1.32 -0.89
N PRO A 96 7.29 -1.37 0.40
CA PRO A 96 7.50 -2.63 1.09
C PRO A 96 6.18 -3.39 1.24
N GLU A 97 6.27 -4.67 1.60
CA GLU A 97 5.09 -5.46 1.97
C GLU A 97 4.29 -4.76 3.09
N ALA A 98 2.96 -4.83 2.98
CA ALA A 98 2.06 -4.28 3.99
C ALA A 98 2.20 -5.03 5.32
N THR A 99 2.40 -4.29 6.40
CA THR A 99 2.51 -4.85 7.76
C THR A 99 1.25 -4.63 8.58
N GLU A 100 1.19 -5.24 9.77
CA GLU A 100 0.08 -5.09 10.72
C GLU A 100 -0.37 -3.63 10.91
N HIS A 101 -1.69 -3.44 10.90
CA HIS A 101 -2.38 -2.16 10.98
C HIS A 101 -2.09 -1.16 9.84
N SER A 102 -1.47 -1.59 8.74
CA SER A 102 -1.35 -0.78 7.54
C SER A 102 -2.69 -0.69 6.80
N ALA A 103 -2.91 0.40 6.11
CA ALA A 103 -4.06 0.60 5.24
C ALA A 103 -3.65 1.20 3.89
N GLY A 104 -4.41 0.89 2.84
CA GLY A 104 -4.24 1.51 1.53
C GLY A 104 -4.58 3.00 1.56
N PHE A 105 -5.80 3.32 2.00
CA PHE A 105 -6.36 4.69 1.92
C PHE A 105 -6.84 5.26 3.25
N ILE A 106 -7.10 4.43 4.26
CA ILE A 106 -7.54 4.95 5.56
C ILE A 106 -6.40 5.78 6.17
N PRO A 107 -6.66 7.02 6.61
CA PRO A 107 -5.63 7.86 7.22
C PRO A 107 -5.05 7.24 8.49
N ALA A 108 -3.74 7.38 8.70
CA ALA A 108 -3.08 6.94 9.90
C ALA A 108 -3.77 7.50 11.16
N ARG A 109 -3.78 6.72 12.24
CA ARG A 109 -4.47 6.97 13.52
C ARG A 109 -5.99 6.87 13.47
N SER A 110 -6.59 6.69 12.29
CA SER A 110 -8.03 6.47 12.18
C SER A 110 -8.42 5.10 12.74
N PRO A 111 -9.59 5.00 13.40
CA PRO A 111 -10.05 3.75 13.97
C PRO A 111 -10.64 2.81 12.92
N VAL A 112 -10.43 1.52 13.14
CA VAL A 112 -11.10 0.41 12.44
C VAL A 112 -11.95 -0.33 13.46
N PHE A 113 -13.21 -0.60 13.11
CA PHE A 113 -14.24 -1.08 14.02
C PHE A 113 -14.70 -2.50 13.65
N GLU A 114 -15.24 -3.17 14.66
CA GLU A 114 -16.06 -4.36 14.44
C GLU A 114 -17.33 -3.99 13.67
N LEU A 115 -17.81 -4.91 12.83
CA LEU A 115 -19.12 -4.82 12.21
C LEU A 115 -20.08 -5.77 12.94
N LYS A 116 -21.10 -5.24 13.61
CA LYS A 116 -22.04 -6.08 14.39
C LYS A 116 -22.68 -7.15 13.51
N GLY A 117 -22.77 -8.35 14.07
CA GLY A 117 -23.28 -9.54 13.37
C GLY A 117 -22.22 -10.27 12.54
N TRP A 118 -20.98 -9.79 12.51
CA TRP A 118 -19.85 -10.42 11.82
C TRP A 118 -18.68 -10.67 12.76
N SER A 119 -17.97 -11.77 12.55
CA SER A 119 -16.67 -11.99 13.19
C SER A 119 -15.64 -11.01 12.64
N THR A 120 -14.77 -10.49 13.51
CA THR A 120 -13.63 -9.63 13.12
C THR A 120 -12.69 -10.32 12.15
N ALA A 121 -12.57 -11.65 12.22
CA ALA A 121 -11.81 -12.47 11.28
C ALA A 121 -12.40 -12.53 9.85
N CYS A 122 -13.60 -11.97 9.65
CA CYS A 122 -14.35 -11.99 8.40
C CYS A 122 -14.64 -10.59 7.86
N ARG A 123 -15.13 -9.67 8.71
CA ARG A 123 -15.42 -8.30 8.29
C ARG A 123 -15.03 -7.27 9.33
N LEU A 124 -14.53 -6.15 8.82
CA LEU A 124 -14.22 -4.94 9.57
C LEU A 124 -14.88 -3.74 8.88
N ALA A 125 -15.03 -2.63 9.60
CA ALA A 125 -15.54 -1.39 9.06
C ALA A 125 -14.64 -0.22 9.41
N ALA A 126 -14.40 0.67 8.45
CA ALA A 126 -13.67 1.90 8.68
C ALA A 126 -14.24 3.03 7.83
N GLN A 127 -13.96 4.26 8.25
CA GLN A 127 -14.34 5.45 7.51
C GLN A 127 -13.10 6.10 6.92
N HIS A 128 -13.20 6.48 5.65
CA HIS A 128 -12.28 7.41 5.01
C HIS A 128 -13.06 8.26 4.00
N ASP A 129 -12.61 9.49 3.76
CA ASP A 129 -13.31 10.47 2.92
C ASP A 129 -14.80 10.68 3.28
N GLY A 130 -15.11 10.61 4.58
CA GLY A 130 -16.48 10.76 5.11
C GLY A 130 -17.42 9.59 4.77
N ARG A 131 -16.91 8.52 4.15
CA ARG A 131 -17.68 7.37 3.69
C ARG A 131 -17.28 6.12 4.44
N TRP A 132 -18.27 5.28 4.75
CA TRP A 132 -18.02 3.99 5.39
C TRP A 132 -17.69 2.93 4.35
N TYR A 133 -16.70 2.11 4.67
CA TYR A 133 -16.30 0.97 3.88
C TYR A 133 -16.31 -0.27 4.75
N VAL A 134 -16.76 -1.37 4.15
CA VAL A 134 -16.68 -2.70 4.75
C VAL A 134 -15.51 -3.42 4.11
N TYR A 135 -14.61 -3.92 4.94
CA TYR A 135 -13.41 -4.63 4.55
C TYR A 135 -13.65 -6.12 4.75
N LEU A 136 -13.47 -6.89 3.68
CA LEU A 136 -13.71 -8.33 3.65
C LEU A 136 -12.38 -9.06 3.76
N ALA A 137 -12.28 -9.97 4.73
CA ALA A 137 -11.08 -10.77 4.90
C ALA A 137 -10.77 -11.53 3.60
N THR A 138 -9.50 -11.55 3.20
CA THR A 138 -9.03 -12.29 2.05
C THR A 138 -8.13 -13.45 2.47
N VAL A 139 -7.93 -14.37 1.54
CA VAL A 139 -6.94 -15.44 1.59
C VAL A 139 -6.21 -15.45 0.27
N ASP A 140 -4.88 -15.48 0.34
CA ASP A 140 -4.06 -15.58 -0.85
C ASP A 140 -3.90 -17.04 -1.25
N THR A 141 -4.12 -17.32 -2.53
CA THR A 141 -3.74 -18.56 -3.18
C THR A 141 -2.55 -18.28 -4.11
N PRO A 142 -1.84 -19.31 -4.60
CA PRO A 142 -0.75 -19.11 -5.56
C PRO A 142 -1.14 -18.30 -6.79
N ASP A 143 -2.44 -18.32 -7.16
CA ASP A 143 -2.95 -17.67 -8.37
C ASP A 143 -3.64 -16.33 -8.11
N ALA A 144 -4.24 -16.13 -6.93
CA ALA A 144 -5.02 -14.93 -6.63
C ALA A 144 -5.36 -14.75 -5.15
N SER A 145 -5.60 -13.50 -4.75
CA SER A 145 -6.34 -13.19 -3.52
C SER A 145 -7.84 -13.44 -3.71
N ARG A 146 -8.46 -14.16 -2.77
CA ARG A 146 -9.90 -14.48 -2.75
C ARG A 146 -10.52 -13.97 -1.45
N VAL A 147 -11.79 -13.58 -1.48
CA VAL A 147 -12.53 -13.25 -0.25
C VAL A 147 -12.81 -14.54 0.52
N LYS A 148 -12.61 -14.53 1.85
CA LYS A 148 -12.95 -15.66 2.72
C LYS A 148 -14.46 -15.92 2.69
N GLU A 149 -14.85 -17.18 2.71
CA GLU A 149 -16.27 -17.58 2.67
C GLU A 149 -17.10 -16.94 3.79
N CYS A 150 -16.55 -16.88 5.00
CA CYS A 150 -17.22 -16.25 6.14
C CYS A 150 -17.39 -14.73 6.00
N ALA A 151 -16.62 -14.09 5.10
CA ALA A 151 -16.76 -12.68 4.77
C ALA A 151 -17.81 -12.45 3.70
N LEU A 152 -18.33 -13.49 3.05
CA LEU A 152 -19.43 -13.40 2.10
C LEU A 152 -20.78 -13.46 2.83
N ASP A 153 -21.79 -12.81 2.26
CA ASP A 153 -23.13 -12.89 2.83
C ASP A 153 -23.72 -14.29 2.59
N PRO A 154 -23.98 -15.10 3.64
CA PRO A 154 -24.58 -16.41 3.46
C PRO A 154 -25.97 -16.32 2.81
N GLY A 155 -26.65 -15.17 2.93
CA GLY A 155 -27.97 -14.95 2.32
C GLY A 155 -27.95 -14.81 0.79
N ARG A 156 -26.81 -14.47 0.18
CA ARG A 156 -26.75 -14.15 -1.27
C ARG A 156 -26.38 -15.33 -2.16
N TRP A 157 -25.61 -16.30 -1.65
CA TRP A 157 -25.23 -17.51 -2.39
C TRP A 157 -26.44 -18.37 -2.78
N THR A 158 -27.50 -18.37 -1.97
CA THR A 158 -28.71 -19.16 -2.26
C THR A 158 -29.61 -18.57 -3.37
N GLN A 159 -29.35 -17.33 -3.82
CA GLN A 159 -30.09 -16.69 -4.90
C GLN A 159 -29.45 -16.90 -6.28
N ASP A 160 -28.12 -16.94 -6.36
CA ASP A 160 -27.42 -17.11 -7.64
C ASP A 160 -27.46 -18.57 -8.14
N GLU A 161 -27.65 -19.57 -7.27
CA GLU A 161 -27.85 -20.98 -7.69
C GLU A 161 -29.29 -21.31 -8.12
N ARG A 162 -30.22 -20.33 -8.07
CA ARG A 162 -31.64 -20.53 -8.37
C ARG A 162 -32.15 -19.72 -9.57
N SER A 163 -31.24 -19.20 -10.40
CA SER A 163 -31.55 -18.46 -11.63
C SER A 163 -31.12 -19.22 -12.87
#